data_AF-A0A8B7NV56-F1
#
_entry.id   AF-A0A8B7NV56-F1
#
_cell.length_a   1.000
_cell.length_b   1.000
_cell.length_c   1.000
_cell.angle_alpha   90.00
_cell.angle_beta   90.00
_cell.angle_gamma   90.00
#
_symmetry.space_group_name_H-M   'P 1'
#
loop_
_entity.id
_entity.type
_entity.pdbx_description
1 polymer ?
#
loop_
_entity_poly.entity_id
_entity_poly.type
_entity_poly.pdbx_seq_one_letter_code
_entity_poly.pdbx_strand_id
1 'polypeptide(L)'
;MGHITGRRKGNKKKVNRNLGKRWKTKYWRTTKDIDQIDDDLAPHKAYDFLNQKADAEKPGAGQNYCIHCGIYFINIETLELHLRTRKHKKRVRELQLEPHTQDEADRAAGMGNFLMPEERIVRDLQIGDQVRDQGYIAEQDEEKMEEIKRNMSTDEPKRKKRKTSMFIEVKSKAAAITL
;
A
#
# COMPACT_ATOMS: atom_id res chain seq x y z
N MET A 1 -27.96 -32.93 52.80
CA MET A 1 -28.05 -32.80 51.32
C MET A 1 -26.81 -32.08 50.85
N GLY A 2 -25.79 -32.82 50.38
CA GLY A 2 -24.47 -32.26 50.06
C GLY A 2 -24.44 -31.54 48.71
N HIS A 3 -23.93 -30.30 48.69
CA HIS A 3 -23.64 -29.60 47.45
C HIS A 3 -22.43 -30.25 46.76
N ILE A 4 -22.64 -30.78 45.56
CA ILE A 4 -21.60 -31.37 44.71
C ILE A 4 -20.62 -30.26 44.30
N THR A 5 -19.48 -30.16 44.97
CA THR A 5 -18.34 -29.29 44.61
C THR A 5 -17.51 -29.93 43.49
N GLY A 6 -18.18 -30.35 42.42
CA GLY A 6 -17.50 -30.77 41.20
C GLY A 6 -17.06 -29.55 40.41
N ARG A 7 -15.75 -29.27 40.34
CA ARG A 7 -15.17 -28.38 39.32
C ARG A 7 -15.60 -28.93 37.96
N ARG A 8 -16.58 -28.29 37.30
CA ARG A 8 -17.02 -28.65 35.95
C ARG A 8 -15.82 -28.59 35.00
N LYS A 9 -15.12 -29.71 34.82
CA LYS A 9 -14.16 -29.92 33.73
C LYS A 9 -14.99 -29.96 32.46
N GLY A 10 -14.78 -28.98 31.59
CA GLY A 10 -15.35 -29.01 30.24
C GLY A 10 -16.60 -28.19 30.05
N ASN A 11 -16.60 -26.91 30.45
CA ASN A 11 -17.28 -25.92 29.63
C ASN A 11 -16.50 -24.62 29.67
N LYS A 12 -15.41 -24.55 28.90
CA LYS A 12 -14.74 -23.27 28.61
C LYS A 12 -15.74 -22.46 27.82
N LYS A 13 -16.52 -21.58 28.48
CA LYS A 13 -17.18 -20.47 27.78
C LYS A 13 -16.09 -19.83 26.92
N LYS A 14 -16.24 -19.86 25.59
CA LYS A 14 -15.34 -19.20 24.65
C LYS A 14 -15.52 -17.70 24.86
N VAL A 15 -14.94 -17.15 25.94
CA VAL A 15 -14.92 -15.72 26.16
C VAL A 15 -14.02 -15.17 25.08
N ASN A 16 -14.64 -14.51 24.12
CA ASN A 16 -14.02 -13.88 22.97
C ASN A 16 -13.22 -12.61 23.38
N ARG A 17 -12.48 -12.70 24.49
CA ARG A 17 -11.74 -11.60 25.15
C ARG A 17 -10.61 -11.02 24.28
N ASN A 18 -10.24 -11.72 23.21
CA ASN A 18 -9.15 -11.36 22.32
C ASN A 18 -9.62 -10.82 20.96
N LEU A 19 -10.94 -10.62 20.73
CA LEU A 19 -11.45 -10.05 19.48
C LEU A 19 -10.85 -8.67 19.19
N GLY A 20 -10.82 -7.79 20.18
CA GLY A 20 -10.23 -6.44 20.03
C GLY A 20 -8.73 -6.47 19.74
N LYS A 21 -8.00 -7.42 20.34
CA LYS A 21 -6.56 -7.62 20.05
C LYS A 21 -6.36 -8.06 18.60
N ARG A 22 -7.17 -9.00 18.12
CA ARG A 22 -7.12 -9.53 16.75
C ARG A 22 -7.42 -8.44 15.70
N TRP A 23 -8.35 -7.53 15.99
CA TRP A 23 -8.67 -6.42 15.08
C TRP A 23 -7.50 -5.43 14.97
N LYS A 24 -6.93 -5.02 16.11
CA LYS A 24 -5.79 -4.09 16.17
C LYS A 24 -4.50 -4.67 15.57
N THR A 25 -4.22 -5.96 15.75
CA THR A 25 -2.94 -6.54 15.25
C THR A 25 -3.01 -7.01 13.81
N LYS A 26 -4.15 -7.53 13.35
CA LYS A 26 -4.26 -8.18 12.03
C LYS A 26 -4.89 -7.29 10.96
N TYR A 27 -5.87 -6.46 11.31
CA TYR A 27 -6.58 -5.65 10.32
C TYR A 27 -5.84 -4.33 10.13
N TRP A 28 -5.66 -3.58 11.21
CA TRP A 28 -5.04 -2.24 11.19
C TRP A 28 -3.58 -2.21 10.65
N ARG A 29 -2.80 -3.28 10.77
CA ARG A 29 -1.40 -3.30 10.30
C ARG A 29 -1.20 -3.84 8.89
N THR A 30 -2.21 -4.46 8.30
CA THR A 30 -2.04 -5.25 7.07
C THR A 30 -2.90 -4.73 5.93
N THR A 31 -4.02 -4.08 6.23
CA THR A 31 -4.89 -3.51 5.19
C THR A 31 -4.67 -2.02 5.06
N LYS A 32 -4.41 -1.57 3.84
CA LYS A 32 -4.44 -0.14 3.50
C LYS A 32 -5.85 0.42 3.68
N ASP A 33 -5.92 1.66 4.15
CA ASP A 33 -7.17 2.41 4.30
C ASP A 33 -7.70 2.84 2.92
N ILE A 34 -8.96 3.28 2.86
CA ILE A 34 -9.64 3.55 1.57
C ILE A 34 -9.04 4.78 0.88
N ASP A 35 -8.76 5.83 1.64
CA ASP A 35 -8.08 7.05 1.21
C ASP A 35 -6.69 6.77 0.62
N GLN A 36 -5.89 5.94 1.30
CA GLN A 36 -4.57 5.51 0.79
C GLN A 36 -4.67 4.74 -0.54
N ILE A 37 -5.72 3.94 -0.72
CA ILE A 37 -5.93 3.19 -1.95
C ILE A 37 -6.41 4.10 -3.08
N ASP A 38 -7.22 5.11 -2.76
CA ASP A 38 -7.63 6.12 -3.75
C ASP A 38 -6.42 6.89 -4.28
N ASP A 39 -5.51 7.28 -3.39
CA ASP A 39 -4.23 7.89 -3.74
C ASP A 39 -3.36 6.99 -4.63
N ASP A 40 -3.40 5.67 -4.40
CA ASP A 40 -2.67 4.66 -5.19
C ASP A 40 -3.34 4.40 -6.55
N LEU A 41 -4.64 4.71 -6.68
CA LEU A 41 -5.40 4.54 -7.93
C LEU A 41 -5.09 5.64 -8.96
N ALA A 42 -4.37 6.70 -8.55
CA ALA A 42 -3.84 7.71 -9.46
C ALA A 42 -3.03 7.05 -10.60
N PRO A 43 -3.18 7.50 -11.86
CA PRO A 43 -2.72 6.76 -13.03
C PRO A 43 -1.22 6.44 -13.04
N HIS A 44 -0.38 7.38 -12.56
CA HIS A 44 1.06 7.18 -12.45
C HIS A 44 1.41 6.07 -11.45
N LYS A 45 0.84 6.14 -10.24
CA LYS A 45 1.12 5.15 -9.20
C LYS A 45 0.53 3.80 -9.55
N ALA A 46 -0.68 3.77 -10.11
CA ALA A 46 -1.34 2.55 -10.55
C ALA A 46 -0.47 1.79 -11.56
N TYR A 47 0.15 2.49 -12.50
CA TYR A 47 1.12 1.91 -13.44
C TYR A 47 2.32 1.29 -12.71
N ASP A 48 2.95 2.02 -11.79
CA ASP A 48 4.08 1.53 -10.99
C ASP A 48 3.72 0.30 -10.15
N PHE A 49 2.49 0.24 -9.62
CA PHE A 49 1.99 -0.88 -8.83
C PHE A 49 1.67 -2.12 -9.67
N LEU A 50 1.25 -1.95 -10.91
CA LEU A 50 0.99 -3.07 -11.84
C LEU A 50 2.29 -3.62 -12.42
N ASN A 51 3.28 -2.75 -12.68
CA ASN A 51 4.54 -3.10 -13.35
C ASN A 51 5.73 -3.18 -12.37
N GLN A 52 5.51 -3.72 -11.17
CA GLN A 52 6.57 -3.85 -10.17
C GLN A 52 7.66 -4.83 -10.61
N LYS A 53 8.91 -4.51 -10.29
CA LYS A 53 10.04 -5.46 -10.40
C LYS A 53 9.82 -6.65 -9.46
N ALA A 54 10.29 -7.82 -9.89
CA ALA A 54 10.24 -9.05 -9.11
C ALA A 54 10.98 -8.89 -7.77
N ASP A 55 10.24 -9.07 -6.67
CA ASP A 55 10.73 -8.92 -5.29
C ASP A 55 10.48 -10.21 -4.51
N ALA A 56 11.56 -10.88 -4.11
CA ALA A 56 11.52 -12.18 -3.45
C ALA A 56 10.95 -12.15 -2.03
N GLU A 57 10.90 -10.99 -1.36
CA GLU A 57 10.29 -10.89 -0.03
C GLU A 57 8.76 -10.91 -0.09
N LYS A 58 8.18 -10.56 -1.24
CA LYS A 58 6.73 -10.48 -1.43
C LYS A 58 6.17 -11.81 -1.97
N PRO A 59 4.93 -12.17 -1.61
CA PRO A 59 4.22 -13.30 -2.21
C PRO A 59 4.16 -13.17 -3.74
N GLY A 60 4.39 -14.28 -4.46
CA GLY A 60 4.34 -14.28 -5.92
C GLY A 60 5.37 -13.35 -6.57
N ALA A 61 6.51 -13.11 -5.89
CA ALA A 61 7.55 -12.18 -6.31
C ALA A 61 7.03 -10.74 -6.54
N GLY A 62 5.95 -10.33 -5.88
CA GLY A 62 5.34 -9.01 -6.06
C GLY A 62 4.54 -8.83 -7.36
N GLN A 63 4.44 -9.87 -8.19
CA GLN A 63 3.87 -9.77 -9.53
C GLN A 63 2.34 -9.81 -9.55
N ASN A 64 1.72 -10.66 -8.73
CA ASN A 64 0.26 -10.80 -8.72
C ASN A 64 -0.35 -9.89 -7.64
N TYR A 65 -0.57 -8.61 -7.96
CA TYR A 65 -1.02 -7.60 -7.00
C TYR A 65 -2.43 -7.08 -7.30
N CYS A 66 -3.28 -6.92 -6.28
CA CYS A 66 -4.57 -6.25 -6.43
C CYS A 66 -4.51 -4.85 -5.83
N ILE A 67 -4.58 -3.81 -6.67
CA ILE A 67 -4.54 -2.39 -6.24
C ILE A 67 -5.70 -2.09 -5.28
N HIS A 68 -6.93 -2.45 -5.65
CA HIS A 68 -8.12 -2.12 -4.86
C HIS A 68 -8.09 -2.66 -3.42
N CYS A 69 -7.42 -3.79 -3.20
CA CYS A 69 -7.36 -4.42 -1.88
C CYS A 69 -6.01 -4.25 -1.17
N GLY A 70 -4.94 -3.89 -1.91
CA GLY A 70 -3.59 -3.76 -1.38
C GLY A 70 -2.95 -5.09 -0.99
N ILE A 71 -3.27 -6.19 -1.68
CA ILE A 71 -2.84 -7.54 -1.32
C ILE A 71 -2.08 -8.19 -2.48
N TYR A 72 -0.97 -8.86 -2.16
CA TYR A 72 -0.19 -9.69 -3.07
C TYR A 72 -0.64 -11.16 -3.00
N PHE A 73 -0.67 -11.81 -4.16
CA PHE A 73 -1.06 -13.20 -4.34
C PHE A 73 0.11 -14.03 -4.87
N ILE A 74 0.05 -15.35 -4.66
CA ILE A 74 1.12 -16.25 -5.08
C ILE A 74 0.99 -16.58 -6.57
N ASN A 75 -0.23 -16.88 -7.02
CA ASN A 75 -0.54 -17.33 -8.39
C ASN A 75 -1.60 -16.44 -9.04
N ILE A 76 -1.64 -16.44 -10.38
CA ILE A 76 -2.67 -15.73 -11.16
C ILE A 76 -4.07 -16.28 -10.82
N GLU A 77 -4.25 -17.60 -10.77
CA GLU A 77 -5.54 -18.23 -10.44
C GLU A 77 -6.11 -17.74 -9.09
N THR A 78 -5.24 -17.54 -8.10
CA THR A 78 -5.67 -17.05 -6.79
C THR A 78 -6.13 -15.59 -6.82
N LEU A 79 -5.52 -14.77 -7.70
CA LEU A 79 -5.97 -13.42 -7.97
C LEU A 79 -7.33 -13.44 -8.68
N GLU A 80 -7.54 -14.31 -9.67
CA GLU A 80 -8.84 -14.41 -10.35
C GLU A 80 -9.98 -14.76 -9.40
N LEU A 81 -9.72 -15.74 -8.52
CA LEU A 81 -10.67 -16.11 -7.47
C LEU A 81 -10.93 -14.92 -6.54
N HIS A 82 -9.90 -14.15 -6.19
CA HIS A 82 -10.04 -12.94 -5.37
C HIS A 82 -10.97 -11.91 -6.01
N LEU A 83 -10.77 -11.58 -7.29
CA LEU A 83 -11.58 -10.59 -8.02
C LEU A 83 -13.07 -10.98 -8.03
N ARG A 84 -13.37 -12.27 -8.10
CA ARG A 84 -14.76 -12.78 -8.06
C ARG A 84 -15.40 -12.71 -6.67
N THR A 85 -14.60 -12.60 -5.60
CA THR A 85 -15.13 -12.61 -4.23
C THR A 85 -15.97 -11.38 -3.89
N ARG A 86 -16.93 -11.55 -2.96
CA ARG A 86 -17.76 -10.46 -2.44
C ARG A 86 -16.96 -9.34 -1.78
N LYS A 87 -15.83 -9.66 -1.15
CA LYS A 87 -14.99 -8.68 -0.46
C LYS A 87 -14.39 -7.68 -1.44
N HIS A 88 -13.86 -8.18 -2.55
CA HIS A 88 -13.33 -7.35 -3.61
C HIS A 88 -14.41 -6.43 -4.19
N LYS A 89 -15.54 -7.00 -4.60
CA LYS A 89 -16.67 -6.23 -5.15
C LYS A 89 -17.22 -5.18 -4.19
N LYS A 90 -17.16 -5.44 -2.88
CA LYS A 90 -17.53 -4.46 -1.85
C LYS A 90 -16.54 -3.30 -1.82
N ARG A 91 -15.24 -3.59 -1.88
CA ARG A 91 -14.17 -2.59 -1.88
C ARG A 91 -14.20 -1.70 -3.12
N VAL A 92 -14.47 -2.26 -4.30
CA VAL A 92 -14.61 -1.45 -5.52
C VAL A 92 -15.79 -0.48 -5.41
N ARG A 93 -16.93 -0.92 -4.85
CA ARG A 93 -18.05 -0.01 -4.58
C ARG A 93 -17.73 1.06 -3.55
N GLU A 94 -16.91 0.76 -2.54
CA GLU A 94 -16.45 1.75 -1.57
C GLU A 94 -15.56 2.82 -2.22
N LEU A 95 -14.72 2.43 -3.20
CA LEU A 95 -13.87 3.35 -3.96
C LEU A 95 -14.62 4.17 -5.02
N GLN A 96 -15.85 3.81 -5.36
CA GLN A 96 -16.68 4.62 -6.26
C GLN A 96 -17.09 5.95 -5.63
N LEU A 97 -17.16 5.99 -4.30
CA LEU A 97 -17.43 7.21 -3.56
C LEU A 97 -16.11 7.91 -3.28
N GLU A 98 -16.11 9.25 -3.35
CA GLU A 98 -14.99 10.05 -2.89
C GLU A 98 -14.63 9.68 -1.44
N PRO A 99 -13.33 9.45 -1.13
CA PRO A 99 -12.92 9.10 0.22
C PRO A 99 -13.16 10.26 1.20
N HIS A 100 -13.51 9.90 2.44
CA HIS A 100 -13.72 10.89 3.50
C HIS A 100 -12.44 11.69 3.79
N THR A 101 -12.54 13.01 3.68
CA THR A 101 -11.42 13.94 3.95
C THR A 101 -11.63 14.71 5.25
N GLN A 102 -10.55 15.23 5.84
CA GLN A 102 -10.66 16.06 7.04
C GLN A 102 -11.52 17.31 6.81
N ASP A 103 -11.42 17.91 5.62
CA ASP A 103 -12.24 19.07 5.24
C ASP A 103 -13.74 18.75 5.22
N GLU A 104 -14.12 17.51 4.89
CA GLU A 104 -15.51 17.05 5.00
C GLU A 104 -15.97 16.98 6.46
N ALA A 105 -15.12 16.48 7.37
CA ALA A 105 -15.43 16.44 8.79
C ALA A 105 -15.58 17.85 9.39
N ASP A 106 -14.71 18.79 9.01
CA ASP A 106 -14.76 20.17 9.50
C ASP A 106 -16.04 20.86 8.98
N ARG A 107 -16.42 20.63 7.72
CA ARG A 107 -17.71 21.09 7.17
C ARG A 107 -18.91 20.52 7.93
N ALA A 108 -18.89 19.23 8.28
CA ALA A 108 -19.94 18.59 9.07
C ALA A 108 -20.01 19.15 10.51
N ALA A 109 -18.88 19.62 11.06
CA ALA A 109 -18.83 20.33 12.35
C ALA A 109 -19.31 21.79 12.28
N GLY A 110 -19.74 22.26 11.10
CA GLY A 110 -20.22 23.64 10.88
C GLY A 110 -19.13 24.62 10.41
N MET A 111 -17.92 24.13 10.13
CA MET A 111 -16.82 24.92 9.58
C MET A 111 -16.81 24.79 8.04
N GLY A 112 -17.81 25.36 7.37
CA GLY A 112 -17.87 25.45 5.91
C GLY A 112 -19.24 25.12 5.31
N ASN A 113 -19.30 24.95 3.99
CA ASN A 113 -20.53 24.62 3.25
C ASN A 113 -20.61 23.12 2.94
N PHE A 114 -21.80 22.54 3.05
CA PHE A 114 -22.05 21.15 2.70
C PHE A 114 -21.92 20.94 1.18
N LEU A 115 -21.11 19.96 0.79
CA LEU A 115 -21.02 19.47 -0.59
C LEU A 115 -21.44 18.01 -0.60
N MET A 116 -22.20 17.61 -1.62
CA MET A 116 -22.53 16.20 -1.81
C MET A 116 -21.32 15.47 -2.39
N PRO A 117 -21.01 14.24 -1.92
CA PRO A 117 -19.95 13.42 -2.48
C PRO A 117 -20.20 13.10 -3.96
N GLU A 118 -19.13 13.12 -4.76
CA GLU A 118 -19.19 12.73 -6.17
C GLU A 118 -19.01 11.22 -6.33
N GLU A 119 -19.82 10.62 -7.20
CA GLU A 119 -19.70 9.21 -7.58
C GLU A 119 -18.82 9.07 -8.83
N ARG A 120 -17.78 8.22 -8.74
CA ARG A 120 -16.86 7.90 -9.83
C ARG A 120 -17.03 6.45 -10.28
N ILE A 121 -16.88 6.21 -11.59
CA ILE A 121 -16.91 4.85 -12.14
C ILE A 121 -15.51 4.24 -11.99
N VAL A 122 -15.32 3.41 -10.97
CA VAL A 122 -14.11 2.57 -10.84
C VAL A 122 -14.31 1.28 -11.62
N ARG A 123 -13.43 1.02 -12.60
CA ARG A 123 -13.41 -0.26 -13.33
C ARG A 123 -12.73 -1.33 -12.48
N ASP A 124 -13.29 -2.54 -12.47
CA ASP A 124 -12.64 -3.71 -11.87
C ASP A 124 -11.36 -4.04 -12.67
N LEU A 125 -10.24 -4.30 -11.99
CA LEU A 125 -9.04 -4.86 -12.62
C LEU A 125 -9.39 -6.16 -13.37
N GLN A 126 -9.01 -6.24 -14.63
CA GLN A 126 -9.03 -7.48 -15.40
C GLN A 126 -7.64 -8.13 -15.38
N ILE A 127 -7.58 -9.45 -15.56
CA ILE A 127 -6.32 -10.22 -15.58
C ILE A 127 -5.39 -9.73 -16.70
N GLY A 128 -5.98 -9.25 -17.80
CA GLY A 128 -5.27 -8.66 -18.93
C GLY A 128 -4.63 -7.31 -18.64
N ASP A 129 -4.94 -6.65 -17.52
CA ASP A 129 -4.33 -5.35 -17.16
C ASP A 129 -2.96 -5.54 -16.48
N GLN A 130 -2.66 -6.76 -16.04
CA GLN A 130 -1.36 -7.15 -15.47
C GLN A 130 -0.46 -7.75 -16.55
N VAL A 131 -0.39 -7.10 -17.71
CA VAL A 131 0.49 -7.55 -18.80
C VAL A 131 1.91 -7.55 -18.28
N ARG A 132 2.54 -8.72 -18.33
CA ARG A 132 3.98 -8.88 -18.17
C ARG A 132 4.64 -8.22 -19.38
N ASP A 133 4.89 -6.92 -19.34
CA ASP A 133 5.72 -6.27 -20.35
C ASP A 133 7.15 -6.80 -20.19
N GLN A 134 7.46 -7.86 -20.94
CA GLN A 134 8.80 -8.43 -21.04
C GLN A 134 9.81 -7.36 -21.50
N GLY A 135 9.35 -6.38 -22.29
CA GLY A 135 10.15 -5.22 -22.71
C GLY A 135 10.56 -4.31 -21.55
N TYR A 136 9.65 -3.96 -20.63
CA TYR A 136 9.96 -3.04 -19.53
C TYR A 136 10.94 -3.64 -18.49
N ILE A 137 10.85 -4.95 -18.26
CA ILE A 137 11.81 -5.67 -17.41
C ILE A 137 13.19 -5.71 -18.09
N ALA A 138 13.22 -5.97 -19.40
CA ALA A 138 14.46 -6.01 -20.18
C ALA A 138 15.14 -4.63 -20.25
N GLU A 139 14.39 -3.56 -20.52
CA GLU A 139 14.90 -2.18 -20.56
C GLU A 139 15.50 -1.75 -19.21
N GLN A 140 14.80 -1.99 -18.10
CA GLN A 140 15.31 -1.66 -16.76
C GLN A 140 16.53 -2.49 -16.34
N ASP A 141 16.68 -3.70 -16.87
CA ASP A 141 17.84 -4.54 -16.61
C ASP A 141 19.02 -4.10 -17.50
N GLU A 142 18.78 -3.69 -18.75
CA GLU A 142 19.80 -3.07 -19.63
C GLU A 142 20.34 -1.75 -19.06
N GLU A 143 19.47 -0.85 -18.60
CA GLU A 143 19.88 0.41 -17.96
C GLU A 143 20.75 0.16 -16.72
N LYS A 144 20.37 -0.81 -15.88
CA LYS A 144 21.15 -1.22 -14.71
C LYS A 144 22.49 -1.84 -15.11
N MET A 145 22.53 -2.63 -16.19
CA MET A 145 23.78 -3.18 -16.71
C MET A 145 24.70 -2.09 -17.26
N GLU A 146 24.16 -1.06 -17.92
CA GLU A 146 24.93 0.10 -18.39
C GLU A 146 25.46 0.95 -17.24
N GLU A 147 24.67 1.14 -16.18
CA GLU A 147 25.11 1.85 -14.98
C GLU A 147 26.21 1.08 -14.24
N ILE A 148 26.11 -0.25 -14.16
CA ILE A 148 27.20 -1.12 -13.64
C ILE A 148 28.45 -0.98 -14.51
N LYS A 149 28.32 -1.01 -15.84
CA LYS A 149 29.45 -0.81 -16.78
C LYS A 149 30.10 0.57 -16.62
N ARG A 150 29.30 1.63 -16.46
CA ARG A 150 29.77 2.99 -16.18
C ARG A 150 30.52 3.09 -14.85
N ASN A 151 30.01 2.44 -13.80
CA ASN A 151 30.66 2.40 -12.49
C ASN A 151 31.93 1.52 -12.48
N MET A 152 32.03 0.54 -13.37
CA MET A 152 33.22 -0.29 -13.59
C MET A 152 34.28 0.39 -14.47
N SER A 153 33.91 1.35 -15.33
CA SER A 153 34.85 2.02 -16.25
C SER A 153 35.52 3.27 -15.64
N THR A 154 34.99 3.81 -14.54
CA THR A 154 35.67 4.86 -13.78
C THR A 154 36.58 4.25 -12.73
N ASP A 155 37.88 4.20 -13.02
CA ASP A 155 38.96 3.92 -12.06
C ASP A 155 39.15 5.10 -11.06
N GLU A 156 38.09 5.61 -10.44
CA GLU A 156 38.24 6.49 -9.28
C GLU A 156 38.19 5.65 -8.00
N PRO A 157 39.30 5.56 -7.24
CA PRO A 157 39.34 4.79 -6.00
C PRO A 157 38.31 5.36 -5.02
N LYS A 158 37.46 4.50 -4.44
CA LYS A 158 36.49 4.87 -3.38
C LYS A 158 37.13 5.85 -2.39
N ARG A 159 36.81 7.14 -2.53
CA ARG A 159 37.36 8.20 -1.67
C ARG A 159 36.89 7.90 -0.24
N LYS A 160 37.82 7.51 0.64
CA LYS A 160 37.53 7.38 2.08
C LYS A 160 36.88 8.69 2.52
N LYS A 161 35.61 8.64 2.96
CA LYS A 161 34.90 9.82 3.48
C LYS A 161 35.64 10.33 4.72
N ARG A 162 36.59 11.24 4.54
CA ARG A 162 37.06 12.10 5.62
C ARG A 162 35.89 13.01 5.93
N LYS A 163 35.28 12.83 7.10
CA LYS A 163 34.25 13.75 7.59
C LYS A 163 34.92 15.11 7.82
N THR A 164 34.83 16.00 6.84
CA THR A 164 35.11 17.42 7.01
C THR A 164 33.81 18.05 7.47
N SER A 165 33.76 18.41 8.75
CA SER A 165 32.74 19.29 9.30
C SER A 165 32.83 20.64 8.59
N MET A 166 31.96 20.86 7.61
CA MET A 166 31.80 22.18 6.98
C MET A 166 30.48 22.74 7.49
N PHE A 167 30.64 23.74 8.35
CA PHE A 167 29.61 24.57 8.95
C PHE A 167 28.74 25.15 7.82
N ILE A 168 27.42 24.87 7.84
CA ILE A 168 26.48 25.46 6.89
C ILE A 168 26.10 26.83 7.44
N GLU A 169 26.52 27.91 6.76
CA GLU A 169 26.00 29.24 7.06
C GLU A 169 24.53 29.32 6.63
N VAL A 170 23.67 29.47 7.62
CA VAL A 170 22.24 29.71 7.42
C VAL A 170 22.07 31.18 7.00
N LYS A 171 21.98 31.45 5.69
CA LYS A 171 21.32 32.68 5.24
C LYS A 171 19.81 32.49 5.45
N SER A 172 19.21 33.47 6.12
CA SER A 172 17.87 33.47 6.74
C SER A 172 16.74 33.07 5.78
N LYS A 173 15.54 32.80 6.30
CA LYS A 173 14.37 32.36 5.52
C LYS A 173 13.83 33.41 4.53
N ALA A 174 14.21 34.66 4.72
CA ALA A 174 14.17 35.70 3.71
C ALA A 174 15.51 35.70 2.95
N ALA A 175 16.02 34.51 2.56
CA ALA A 175 17.14 34.30 1.64
C ALA A 175 16.85 33.22 0.51
N ALA A 176 15.78 32.42 0.65
CA ALA A 176 15.34 31.36 -0.27
C ALA A 176 13.97 31.51 -0.98
N ILE A 177 13.27 32.65 -0.93
CA ILE A 177 12.13 33.00 -1.81
C ILE A 177 12.47 34.13 -2.80
N THR A 178 13.50 34.95 -2.55
CA THR A 178 14.40 35.68 -3.50
C THR A 178 15.29 36.63 -2.69
N LEU A 179 16.29 36.06 -2.07
CA LEU A 179 16.41 36.22 -0.66
C LEU A 179 15.09 35.85 0.05
#